data_AF-A0A0K0EKD3-F1
#
_entry.id   AF-A0A0K0EKD3-F1
#
_cell.length_a   1.000
_cell.length_b   1.000
_cell.length_c   1.000
_cell.angle_alpha   90.00
_cell.angle_beta   90.00
_cell.angle_gamma   90.00
#
_symmetry.space_group_name_H-M   'P 1'
#
loop_
_entity.id
_entity.type
_entity.pdbx_description
1 polymer ?
#
loop_
_entity_poly.entity_id
_entity_poly.type
_entity_poly.pdbx_seq_one_letter_code
_entity_poly.pdbx_strand_id
1 'polypeptide(L)'
;MALLINFCTFYQLKKLYKIVRNVSKYEHYKKTLLNLSIQTLIPFLCNCPIFTFFFLQVFSKTNVPSIVWRIADVFHYLQYSTATFITLIFIEEIKKIFISKFYFKK
;
A
#
# COMPACT_ATOMS: atom_id res chain seq x y z
N MET A 1 4.53 -11.26 7.28
CA MET A 1 5.85 -11.56 6.68
C MET A 1 6.22 -10.67 5.51
N ALA A 2 5.35 -10.48 4.51
CA ALA A 2 5.62 -9.61 3.35
C ALA A 2 6.00 -8.16 3.72
N LEU A 3 5.34 -7.57 4.72
CA LEU A 3 5.64 -6.21 5.19
C LEU A 3 7.05 -6.07 5.78
N LEU A 4 7.44 -7.04 6.61
CA LEU A 4 8.79 -7.12 7.21
C LEU A 4 9.85 -7.32 6.13
N ILE A 5 9.58 -8.18 5.15
CA ILE A 5 10.47 -8.39 4.00
C ILE A 5 10.61 -7.08 3.23
N ASN A 6 9.52 -6.44 2.84
CA ASN A 6 9.55 -5.16 2.13
C ASN A 6 10.28 -4.06 2.90
N PHE A 7 10.11 -4.00 4.22
CA PHE A 7 10.80 -3.03 5.07
C PHE A 7 12.30 -3.33 5.18
N CYS A 8 12.69 -4.61 5.32
CA CYS A 8 14.10 -5.03 5.30
C CYS A 8 14.73 -4.74 3.94
N THR A 9 14.06 -5.07 2.83
CA THR A 9 14.52 -4.77 1.48
C THR A 9 14.66 -3.26 1.29
N PHE A 10 13.72 -2.46 1.80
CA PHE A 10 13.82 -1.00 1.83
C PHE A 10 15.06 -0.51 2.59
N TYR A 11 15.34 -1.08 3.76
CA TYR A 11 16.48 -0.66 4.57
C TYR A 11 17.83 -1.06 3.95
N GLN A 12 17.92 -2.27 3.39
CA GLN A 12 19.10 -2.75 2.67
C GLN A 12 19.34 -1.91 1.41
N LEU A 13 18.28 -1.62 0.65
CA LEU A 13 18.36 -0.74 -0.51
C LEU A 13 18.73 0.69 -0.08
N LYS A 14 18.23 1.22 1.05
CA LYS A 14 18.67 2.51 1.65
C LYS A 14 20.16 2.57 1.93
N LYS A 15 20.75 1.48 2.41
CA LYS A 15 22.19 1.40 2.63
C LYS A 15 22.97 1.39 1.30
N LEU A 16 22.50 0.65 0.30
CA LEU A 16 23.05 0.65 -1.06
C LEU A 16 22.84 1.99 -1.80
N TYR A 17 21.72 2.68 -1.56
CA TYR A 17 21.36 3.99 -2.17
C TYR A 17 22.36 5.09 -1.82
N LYS A 18 23.00 5.02 -0.65
CA LYS A 18 24.01 6.00 -0.24
C LYS A 18 25.31 5.88 -1.07
N ILE A 19 25.52 4.74 -1.72
CA ILE A 19 26.76 4.40 -2.43
C ILE A 19 26.61 4.56 -3.96
N VAL A 20 25.44 4.28 -4.54
CA VAL A 20 25.26 4.15 -6.02
C VAL A 20 24.30 5.19 -6.63
N ARG A 21 24.34 6.43 -6.13
CA ARG A 21 23.33 7.48 -6.40
C ARG A 21 23.16 7.90 -7.88
N ASN A 22 24.09 7.59 -8.78
CA ASN A 22 24.16 8.16 -10.14
C ASN A 22 23.71 7.25 -11.30
N VAL A 23 23.11 6.08 -11.04
CA VAL A 23 22.76 5.14 -12.13
C VAL A 23 21.24 5.17 -12.38
N SER A 24 20.80 5.48 -13.61
CA SER A 24 19.38 5.62 -13.99
C SER A 24 18.51 4.38 -13.68
N LYS A 25 19.08 3.17 -13.76
CA LYS A 25 18.42 1.92 -13.33
C LYS A 25 17.95 1.98 -11.86
N TYR A 26 18.65 2.70 -10.99
CA TYR A 26 18.37 2.72 -9.54
C TYR A 26 17.17 3.60 -9.18
N GLU A 27 16.87 4.63 -9.97
CA GLU A 27 15.69 5.46 -9.77
C GLU A 27 14.40 4.66 -10.02
N HIS A 28 14.43 3.79 -11.03
CA HIS A 28 13.35 2.84 -11.31
C HIS A 28 13.16 1.84 -10.15
N TYR A 29 14.23 1.23 -9.63
CA TYR A 29 14.14 0.34 -8.47
C TYR A 29 13.56 1.03 -7.23
N LYS A 30 13.92 2.29 -6.97
CA LYS A 30 13.37 3.07 -5.85
C LYS A 30 11.86 3.28 -6.00
N LYS A 31 11.39 3.63 -7.20
CA LYS A 31 9.94 3.77 -7.49
C LYS A 31 9.21 2.44 -7.28
N THR A 32 9.77 1.33 -7.78
CA THR A 32 9.17 -0.01 -7.63
C THR A 32 9.09 -0.44 -6.16
N LEU A 33 10.16 -0.23 -5.40
CA LEU A 33 10.18 -0.56 -3.97
C LEU A 33 9.17 0.26 -3.17
N LEU A 34 9.05 1.55 -3.49
CA LEU A 34 8.08 2.44 -2.86
C LEU A 34 6.64 2.02 -3.21
N ASN A 35 6.39 1.63 -4.46
CA ASN A 35 5.10 1.07 -4.89
C ASN A 35 4.74 -0.20 -4.08
N LEU A 36 5.66 -1.17 -4.02
CA LEU A 36 5.49 -2.40 -3.26
C LEU A 36 5.26 -2.12 -1.77
N SER A 37 6.00 -1.16 -1.21
CA SER A 37 5.83 -0.76 0.19
C SER A 37 4.43 -0.22 0.44
N ILE A 38 3.96 0.72 -0.38
CA ILE A 38 2.61 1.30 -0.28
C ILE A 38 1.55 0.21 -0.47
N GLN A 39 1.69 -0.65 -1.47
CA GLN A 39 0.76 -1.76 -1.74
C GLN A 39 0.67 -2.76 -0.60
N THR A 40 1.72 -2.90 0.22
CA THR A 40 1.67 -3.75 1.42
C THR A 40 1.23 -3.02 2.69
N LEU A 41 1.49 -1.72 2.79
CA LEU A 41 1.11 -0.92 3.95
C LEU A 41 -0.40 -0.68 4.01
N ILE A 42 -1.05 -0.46 2.86
CA ILE A 42 -2.48 -0.15 2.80
C ILE A 42 -3.35 -1.32 3.26
N PRO A 43 -3.18 -2.55 2.75
CA PRO A 43 -3.90 -3.72 3.27
C PRO A 43 -3.68 -3.90 4.76
N PHE A 44 -2.46 -3.66 5.26
CA PHE A 44 -2.19 -3.75 6.69
C PHE A 44 -3.01 -2.75 7.52
N LEU A 45 -3.02 -1.48 7.12
CA LEU A 45 -3.80 -0.45 7.81
C LEU A 45 -5.31 -0.72 7.72
N CYS A 46 -5.79 -1.17 6.55
CA CYS A 46 -7.20 -1.51 6.32
C CYS A 46 -7.68 -2.72 7.13
N ASN A 47 -6.82 -3.72 7.37
CA ASN A 47 -7.18 -4.91 8.15
C ASN A 47 -6.98 -4.73 9.66
N CYS A 48 -6.17 -3.74 10.08
CA CYS A 48 -5.86 -3.52 11.49
C CYS A 48 -7.13 -3.38 12.37
N PRO A 49 -8.15 -2.57 12.01
CA PRO A 49 -9.36 -2.42 12.80
C PRO A 49 -10.11 -3.74 13.03
N ILE A 50 -10.26 -4.57 11.99
CA ILE A 50 -10.92 -5.87 12.07
C ILE A 50 -10.20 -6.77 13.06
N PHE A 51 -8.86 -6.87 12.97
CA PHE A 51 -8.08 -7.67 13.89
C PHE A 51 -8.16 -7.13 15.32
N THR A 52 -8.11 -5.81 15.51
CA THR A 52 -8.25 -5.19 16.84
C THR A 52 -9.60 -5.54 17.47
N PHE A 53 -10.71 -5.38 16.75
CA PHE A 53 -12.04 -5.71 17.29
C PHE A 53 -12.22 -7.21 17.51
N PHE A 54 -11.66 -8.04 16.63
CA PHE A 54 -11.64 -9.50 16.80
C PHE A 54 -10.93 -9.90 18.09
N PHE A 55 -9.70 -9.42 18.31
CA PHE A 55 -8.94 -9.73 19.52
C PHE A 55 -9.59 -9.14 20.78
N LEU A 56 -10.18 -7.94 20.70
CA LEU A 56 -10.92 -7.34 21.81
C LEU A 56 -12.12 -8.21 22.21
N GLN A 57 -12.89 -8.69 21.25
CA GLN A 57 -14.04 -9.56 21.53
C GLN A 57 -13.61 -10.92 22.12
N VAL A 58 -12.52 -11.50 21.61
CA VAL A 58 -12.00 -12.80 22.08
C VAL A 58 -11.38 -12.70 23.48
N PHE A 59 -10.51 -11.73 23.72
CA PHE A 59 -9.75 -11.64 24.98
C PHE A 59 -10.50 -10.91 26.08
N SER A 60 -11.19 -9.80 25.76
CA SER A 60 -11.92 -9.02 26.75
C SER A 60 -13.37 -9.49 26.93
N LYS A 61 -13.79 -10.53 26.19
CA LYS A 61 -15.18 -11.06 26.17
C LYS A 61 -16.23 -9.95 25.97
N THR A 62 -15.84 -8.86 25.33
CA THR A 62 -16.67 -7.68 25.14
C THR A 62 -17.47 -7.85 23.86
N ASN A 63 -18.79 -7.73 23.94
CA ASN A 63 -19.62 -7.74 22.73
C ASN A 63 -19.44 -6.45 21.97
N VAL A 64 -18.68 -6.52 20.87
CA VAL A 64 -18.51 -5.40 19.94
C VAL A 64 -19.81 -5.21 19.17
N PRO A 65 -20.41 -4.01 19.18
CA PRO A 65 -21.66 -3.74 18.47
C PRO A 65 -21.55 -4.02 16.97
N SER A 66 -22.63 -4.51 16.35
CA SER A 66 -22.66 -4.82 14.90
C SER A 66 -22.29 -3.63 14.01
N ILE A 67 -22.61 -2.39 14.44
CA ILE A 67 -22.24 -1.17 13.69
C ILE A 67 -20.71 -1.01 13.56
N VAL A 68 -19.95 -1.41 14.58
CA VAL A 68 -18.49 -1.32 14.58
C VAL A 68 -17.89 -2.30 13.57
N TRP A 69 -18.46 -3.50 13.48
CA TRP A 69 -18.08 -4.48 12.45
C TRP A 69 -18.35 -3.95 11.04
N ARG A 70 -19.50 -3.29 10.80
CA ARG A 70 -19.80 -2.67 9.50
C ARG A 70 -18.81 -1.59 9.11
N ILE A 71 -18.39 -0.76 10.07
CA ILE A 71 -17.37 0.27 9.83
C ILE A 71 -16.03 -0.41 9.48
N ALA A 72 -15.64 -1.44 10.23
CA ALA A 72 -14.41 -2.19 9.97
C ALA A 72 -14.41 -2.88 8.59
N ASP A 73 -15.55 -3.42 8.16
CA ASP A 73 -15.74 -3.97 6.82
C ASP A 73 -15.50 -2.92 5.73
N VAL A 74 -16.01 -1.70 5.90
CA VAL A 74 -15.77 -0.60 4.94
C VAL A 74 -14.28 -0.30 4.79
N PHE A 75 -13.53 -0.24 5.90
CA PHE A 75 -12.08 -0.07 5.86
C PHE A 75 -11.37 -1.23 5.16
N HIS A 76 -11.82 -2.47 5.39
CA HIS A 76 -11.29 -3.64 4.72
C HIS A 76 -11.54 -3.62 3.21
N TYR A 77 -12.76 -3.29 2.77
CA TYR A 77 -13.07 -3.22 1.33
C TYR A 77 -12.40 -2.05 0.62
N LEU A 78 -12.16 -0.93 1.31
CA LEU A 78 -11.43 0.22 0.78
C LEU A 78 -10.03 -0.17 0.27
N GLN A 79 -9.41 -1.20 0.84
CA GLN A 79 -8.07 -1.66 0.45
C GLN A 79 -8.01 -2.08 -1.03
N TYR A 80 -9.08 -2.68 -1.56
CA TYR A 80 -9.10 -3.18 -2.94
C TYR A 80 -9.13 -2.02 -3.92
N SER A 81 -9.98 -1.03 -3.66
CA SER A 81 -10.07 0.18 -4.48
C SER A 81 -8.76 0.99 -4.45
N THR A 82 -8.19 1.20 -3.26
CA THR A 82 -6.92 1.94 -3.12
C THR A 82 -5.73 1.20 -3.72
N ALA A 83 -5.64 -0.13 -3.55
CA ALA A 83 -4.57 -0.92 -4.16
C ALA A 83 -4.61 -0.86 -5.69
N THR A 84 -5.80 -0.99 -6.29
CA THR A 84 -5.96 -0.82 -7.75
C THR A 84 -5.54 0.59 -8.19
N PHE A 85 -6.02 1.63 -7.50
CA PHE A 85 -5.72 3.01 -7.87
C PHE A 85 -4.22 3.34 -7.78
N ILE A 86 -3.54 2.87 -6.73
CA ILE A 86 -2.10 3.08 -6.55
C ILE A 86 -1.28 2.31 -7.57
N THR A 87 -1.69 1.08 -7.88
CA THR A 87 -1.05 0.29 -8.94
C THR A 87 -1.16 0.99 -10.28
N LEU A 88 -2.35 1.51 -10.63
CA LEU A 88 -2.57 2.28 -11.85
C LEU A 88 -1.72 3.55 -11.91
N ILE A 89 -1.57 4.27 -10.79
CA ILE A 89 -0.70 5.45 -10.72
C ILE A 89 0.75 5.06 -10.92
N PHE A 90 1.25 3.94 -10.36
CA PHE A 90 2.68 3.62 -10.44
C PHE A 90 3.14 3.04 -11.77
N ILE A 91 2.23 2.56 -12.63
CA ILE A 91 2.57 2.07 -13.96
C ILE A 91 2.79 3.28 -14.89
N GLU A 92 4.05 3.51 -15.27
CA GLU A 92 4.43 4.66 -16.13
C GLU A 92 3.71 4.67 -17.48
N GLU A 93 3.40 3.48 -18.04
CA GLU A 93 2.62 3.34 -19.27
C GLU A 93 1.19 3.87 -19.12
N ILE A 94 0.54 3.57 -17.99
CA ILE A 94 -0.81 4.06 -17.70
C ILE A 94 -0.78 5.56 -17.46
N LYS A 95 0.22 6.09 -16.75
CA LYS A 95 0.41 7.56 -16.64
C LYS A 95 0.50 8.22 -18.01
N LYS A 96 1.31 7.68 -18.93
CA LYS A 96 1.49 8.23 -20.27
C LYS A 96 0.18 8.20 -21.07
N ILE A 97 -0.59 7.12 -21.00
CA ILE A 97 -1.91 7.00 -21.64
C ILE A 97 -2.94 7.94 -21.03
N PHE A 98 -2.94 8.09 -19.70
CA PHE A 98 -3.87 8.96 -19.00
C PHE A 98 -3.59 10.44 -19.31
N ILE A 99 -2.31 10.82 -19.28
CA ILE A 99 -1.86 12.16 -19.67
C ILE A 99 -2.18 12.41 -21.12
N SER A 100 -1.88 11.50 -22.06
CA SER A 100 -2.15 11.72 -23.48
C SER A 100 -3.66 11.84 -23.78
N LYS A 101 -4.51 11.05 -23.12
CA LYS A 101 -5.97 11.16 -23.26
C LYS A 101 -6.57 12.42 -22.64
N PHE A 102 -6.02 12.91 -21.52
CA PHE A 102 -6.52 14.13 -20.87
C PHE A 102 -5.94 15.42 -21.47
N TYR A 103 -4.71 15.40 -21.99
CA TYR A 103 -4.11 16.57 -22.65
C TYR A 103 -4.66 16.84 -24.06
N PHE A 104 -5.19 15.83 -24.76
CA PHE A 104 -5.82 16.01 -26.08
C PHE A 104 -7.27 16.52 -26.03
N LYS A 105 -7.78 16.90 -24.85
CA LYS A 105 -9.12 17.44 -24.68
C LYS A 105 -9.13 18.96 -24.45
N LYS A 106 -8.11 19.66 -24.95
CA LYS A 106 -8.02 21.12 -24.93
C LYS A 106 -7.82 21.67 -26.33
#